data_AF-A0A0F9HYU1-F1
#
_entry.id   AF-A0A0F9HYU1-F1
#
_cell.length_a   1.000
_cell.length_b   1.000
_cell.length_c   1.000
_cell.angle_alpha   90.00
_cell.angle_beta   90.00
_cell.angle_gamma   90.00
#
_symmetry.space_group_name_H-M   'P 1'
#
loop_
_entity.id
_entity.type
_entity.pdbx_description
1 polymer ?
#
loop_
_entity_poly.entity_id
_entity_poly.type
_entity_poly.pdbx_seq_one_letter_code
_entity_poly.pdbx_strand_id
1 'polypeptide(L)'
;MIIHSDIIQGSDEWYKIRLGKVTASNFSKVLAKGQGKTRKAYMLKLAAERLTGESQESYSNGSMDWGTEHEDEARRHYEAIN
;
A
#
# COMPACT_ATOMS: atom_id res chain seq x y z
N MET A 1 -9.33 -1.05 16.99
CA MET A 1 -8.19 -1.30 16.07
C MET A 1 -8.22 -2.77 15.74
N ILE A 2 -8.23 -3.15 14.46
CA ILE A 2 -8.15 -4.55 14.03
C ILE A 2 -6.70 -4.82 13.66
N ILE A 3 -6.10 -5.86 14.26
CA ILE A 3 -4.75 -6.31 13.95
C ILE A 3 -4.88 -7.64 13.20
N HIS A 4 -4.20 -7.77 12.07
CA HIS A 4 -4.11 -9.01 11.32
C HIS A 4 -2.70 -9.56 11.48
N SER A 5 -2.53 -10.63 12.26
CA SER A 5 -1.22 -11.28 12.49
C SER A 5 -0.84 -12.25 11.37
N ASP A 6 -1.85 -12.80 10.67
CA ASP A 6 -1.65 -13.97 9.80
C ASP A 6 -1.75 -13.61 8.30
N ILE A 7 -1.86 -12.32 7.97
CA ILE A 7 -1.94 -11.84 6.59
C ILE A 7 -0.55 -11.41 6.12
N ILE A 8 -0.03 -12.12 5.12
CA ILE A 8 1.31 -11.89 4.56
C ILE A 8 1.27 -10.66 3.64
N GLN A 9 2.24 -9.76 3.76
CA GLN A 9 2.37 -8.60 2.87
C GLN A 9 2.52 -9.06 1.41
N GLY A 10 1.76 -8.45 0.50
CA GLY A 10 1.76 -8.81 -0.92
C GLY A 10 0.89 -10.02 -1.29
N SER A 11 0.26 -10.70 -0.32
CA SER A 11 -0.77 -11.72 -0.60
C SER A 11 -2.07 -11.11 -1.15
N ASP A 12 -2.91 -11.93 -1.79
CA ASP A 12 -4.24 -11.53 -2.25
C ASP A 12 -5.10 -11.03 -1.09
N GLU A 13 -5.04 -11.68 0.07
CA GLU A 13 -5.74 -11.29 1.30
C GLU A 13 -5.29 -9.90 1.75
N TRP A 14 -3.99 -9.59 1.65
CA TRP A 14 -3.44 -8.29 1.97
C TRP A 14 -3.98 -7.19 1.04
N TYR A 15 -4.08 -7.47 -0.26
CA TYR A 15 -4.71 -6.53 -1.20
C TYR A 15 -6.19 -6.34 -0.93
N LYS A 16 -6.94 -7.44 -0.69
CA LYS A 16 -8.38 -7.42 -0.37
C LYS A 16 -8.69 -6.55 0.84
N ILE A 17 -7.95 -6.71 1.95
CA ILE A 17 -8.22 -5.91 3.16
C ILE A 17 -7.90 -4.42 2.98
N ARG A 18 -7.12 -4.03 1.95
CA ARG A 18 -6.73 -2.65 1.65
C ARG A 18 -7.67 -1.95 0.67
N LEU A 19 -8.56 -2.69 0.01
CA LEU A 19 -9.47 -2.15 -1.00
C LEU A 19 -10.24 -0.93 -0.51
N GLY A 20 -10.15 0.15 -1.26
CA GLY A 20 -10.86 1.38 -0.96
C GLY A 20 -10.41 2.06 0.32
N LYS A 21 -9.29 1.68 0.93
CA LYS A 21 -8.76 2.32 2.14
C LYS A 21 -7.62 3.27 1.78
N VAL A 22 -7.54 4.37 2.53
CA VAL A 22 -6.36 5.23 2.47
C VAL A 22 -5.20 4.47 3.13
N THR A 23 -4.08 4.33 2.42
CA THR A 23 -2.88 3.65 2.91
C THR A 23 -1.77 4.66 3.19
N ALA A 24 -0.86 4.33 4.11
CA ALA A 24 0.27 5.21 4.48
C ALA A 24 1.08 5.66 3.26
N SER A 25 1.40 4.73 2.35
CA SER A 25 2.15 5.02 1.11
C SER A 25 1.46 5.97 0.14
N ASN A 26 0.14 6.16 0.25
CA ASN A 26 -0.63 7.09 -0.58
C ASN A 26 -1.10 8.34 0.18
N PHE A 27 -0.71 8.52 1.45
CA PHE A 27 -1.20 9.62 2.27
C PHE A 27 -0.77 10.99 1.72
N SER A 28 0.38 11.05 1.05
CA SER A 28 0.82 12.25 0.31
C SER A 28 -0.19 12.71 -0.76
N LYS A 29 -0.93 11.79 -1.39
CA LYS A 29 -1.99 12.11 -2.37
C LYS A 29 -3.22 12.73 -1.71
N VAL A 30 -3.52 12.34 -0.47
CA VAL A 30 -4.61 12.93 0.33
C VAL A 30 -4.25 14.37 0.71
N LEU A 31 -3.00 14.59 1.10
CA LEU A 31 -2.47 15.89 1.50
C LEU A 31 -2.07 16.79 0.32
N ALA A 32 -2.19 16.31 -0.91
CA ALA A 32 -1.76 17.03 -2.11
C ALA A 32 -2.47 18.39 -2.23
N LYS A 33 -1.66 19.45 -2.38
CA LYS A 33 -2.11 20.85 -2.52
C LYS A 33 -2.36 21.21 -4.00
N GLY A 34 -2.80 22.45 -4.24
CA GLY A 34 -3.07 22.97 -5.59
C GLY A 34 -4.51 22.75 -6.04
N GLN A 35 -4.73 22.55 -7.33
CA GLN A 35 -6.05 22.45 -7.96
C GLN A 35 -6.83 21.15 -7.63
N GLY A 36 -6.36 20.34 -6.67
CA GLY A 36 -7.05 19.13 -6.22
C GLY A 36 -7.07 17.96 -7.20
N LYS A 37 -6.36 18.04 -8.33
CA LYS A 37 -6.31 16.96 -9.35
C LYS A 37 -5.83 15.63 -8.76
N THR A 38 -4.73 15.63 -8.02
CA THR A 38 -4.17 14.43 -7.38
C THR A 38 -5.13 13.83 -6.35
N ARG A 39 -5.73 14.68 -5.50
CA ARG A 39 -6.70 14.25 -4.49
C ARG A 39 -7.95 13.64 -5.14
N LYS A 40 -8.48 14.29 -6.18
CA LYS A 40 -9.65 13.81 -6.93
C LYS A 40 -9.36 12.47 -7.62
N ALA A 41 -8.21 12.34 -8.29
CA ALA A 41 -7.81 11.10 -8.93
C ALA A 41 -7.69 9.94 -7.93
N TYR A 42 -7.04 10.18 -6.78
CA TYR A 42 -6.92 9.14 -5.75
C TYR A 42 -8.27 8.78 -5.11
N MET A 43 -9.12 9.78 -4.84
CA MET A 43 -10.48 9.56 -4.33
C MET A 43 -11.31 8.70 -5.30
N LEU A 44 -11.26 8.98 -6.60
CA LEU A 44 -11.97 8.21 -7.62
C LEU A 44 -11.45 6.77 -7.72
N LYS A 45 -10.13 6.57 -7.61
CA LYS A 45 -9.54 5.22 -7.52
C LYS A 45 -10.11 4.43 -6.33
N LEU A 46 -10.11 5.02 -5.13
CA LEU A 46 -10.67 4.36 -3.94
C LEU A 46 -12.17 4.10 -4.06
N ALA A 47 -12.93 4.99 -4.71
CA ALA A 47 -14.34 4.78 -4.98
C ALA A 47 -14.55 3.60 -5.95
N ALA A 48 -13.75 3.51 -7.02
CA ALA A 48 -13.81 2.39 -7.95
C ALA A 48 -13.51 1.07 -7.25
N GLU A 49 -12.42 0.98 -6.45
CA GLU A 49 -12.07 -0.23 -5.69
C GLU A 49 -13.21 -0.72 -4.78
N ARG A 50 -13.96 0.20 -4.16
CA ARG A 50 -15.12 -0.15 -3.32
C ARG A 50 -16.30 -0.66 -4.13
N LEU A 51 -16.52 -0.10 -5.32
CA LEU A 51 -17.64 -0.45 -6.19
C LEU A 51 -17.40 -1.78 -6.91
N THR A 52 -16.16 -2.05 -7.31
CA THR A 52 -15.80 -3.26 -8.06
C THR A 52 -15.37 -4.41 -7.16
N GLY A 53 -14.86 -4.13 -5.96
CA GLY A 53 -14.21 -5.15 -5.12
C GLY A 53 -12.85 -5.60 -5.65
N GLU A 54 -12.29 -4.87 -6.62
CA GLU A 54 -11.02 -5.20 -7.28
C GLU A 54 -10.00 -4.08 -7.10
N SER A 55 -8.75 -4.44 -6.81
CA SER A 55 -7.66 -3.47 -6.74
C SER A 55 -7.15 -3.19 -8.14
N GLN A 56 -6.94 -1.93 -8.46
CA GLN A 56 -6.26 -1.58 -9.70
C GLN A 56 -4.80 -2.04 -9.64
N GLU A 57 -4.30 -2.62 -10.74
CA GLU A 57 -2.91 -3.06 -10.87
C GLU A 57 -1.96 -1.95 -10.41
N SER A 58 -1.05 -2.31 -9.51
CA SER A 58 -0.12 -1.35 -8.91
C SER A 58 1.17 -1.34 -9.71
N TYR A 59 1.70 -0.14 -9.94
CA TYR A 59 3.03 0.02 -10.50
C TYR A 59 4.06 -0.63 -9.58
N SER A 60 4.87 -1.55 -10.12
CA SER A 60 6.11 -2.02 -9.49
C SER A 60 7.33 -1.53 -10.28
N ASN A 61 8.47 -1.49 -9.62
CA ASN A 61 9.77 -1.23 -10.23
C ASN A 61 10.85 -2.06 -9.53
N GLY A 62 12.04 -2.13 -10.13
CA GLY A 62 13.15 -2.91 -9.59
C GLY A 62 13.56 -2.53 -8.16
N SER A 63 13.32 -1.29 -7.71
CA SER A 63 13.57 -0.90 -6.32
C SER A 63 12.55 -1.48 -5.34
N MET A 64 11.29 -1.60 -5.75
CA MET A 64 10.24 -2.24 -4.95
C MET A 64 10.44 -3.76 -4.87
N ASP A 65 10.85 -4.37 -5.99
CA ASP A 65 11.16 -5.81 -6.04
C ASP A 65 12.36 -6.13 -5.14
N TRP A 66 13.46 -5.38 -5.28
CA TRP A 66 14.63 -5.49 -4.40
C TRP A 66 14.27 -5.33 -2.92
N GLY A 67 13.44 -4.33 -2.59
CA GLY A 67 13.00 -4.09 -1.22
C GLY A 67 12.21 -5.27 -0.63
N THR A 68 11.43 -5.96 -1.44
CA THR A 68 10.69 -7.16 -1.03
C THR A 68 11.64 -8.33 -0.77
N GLU A 69 12.62 -8.54 -1.65
CA GLU A 69 13.62 -9.61 -1.52
C GLU A 69 14.51 -9.46 -0.28
N HIS A 70 14.84 -8.21 0.08
CA HIS A 70 15.81 -7.92 1.15
C HIS A 70 15.16 -7.56 2.49
N GLU A 71 13.82 -7.57 2.59
CA GLU A 71 13.10 -7.16 3.80
C GLU A 71 13.50 -8.00 5.03
N ASP A 72 13.62 -9.33 4.86
CA ASP A 72 14.00 -10.25 5.92
C ASP A 72 15.45 -10.09 6.38
N GLU A 73 16.36 -9.75 5.46
CA GLU A 73 17.74 -9.43 5.81
C GLU A 73 17.81 -8.11 6.58
N ALA A 74 17.13 -7.07 6.10
CA ALA A 74 17.08 -5.77 6.74
C ALA A 74 16.52 -5.85 8.17
N ARG A 75 15.47 -6.66 8.38
CA ARG A 75 14.88 -6.90 9.71
C ARG A 75 15.88 -7.57 10.65
N ARG A 76 16.53 -8.65 10.21
CA ARG A 76 17.57 -9.36 11.00
C ARG A 76 18.73 -8.44 11.36
N HIS A 77 19.15 -7.58 10.44
CA HIS A 77 20.21 -6.61 10.70
C HIS A 77 19.78 -5.57 11.74
N TYR A 78 18.55 -5.04 11.63
CA TYR A 78 18.01 -4.10 12.63
C TYR A 78 17.92 -4.73 14.02
N GLU A 79 17.49 -5.99 14.11
CA GLU A 79 17.42 -6.74 15.37
C GLU A 79 18.80 -6.99 16.00
N ALA A 80 19.82 -7.27 15.19
CA ALA A 80 21.18 -7.56 15.68
C ALA A 80 21.97 -6.33 16.17
N ILE A 81 21.55 -5.12 15.77
CA ILE A 81 22.22 -3.85 16.12
C ILE A 81 21.60 -3.21 17.37
N ASN A 82 20.43 -3.69 17.83
CA ASN A 82 19.80 -3.29 19.09
C ASN A 82 20.22 -4.17 20.27
#